data_AF-A0A9I9E7F9-F1
#
_entry.id   AF-A0A9I9E7F9-F1
#
_cell.length_a   1.000
_cell.length_b   1.000
_cell.length_c   1.000
_cell.angle_alpha   90.00
_cell.angle_beta   90.00
_cell.angle_gamma   90.00
#
_symmetry.space_group_name_H-M   'P 1'
#
loop_
_entity.id
_entity.type
_entity.pdbx_description
1 polymer ?
#
loop_
_entity_poly.entity_id
_entity_poly.type
_entity_poly.pdbx_seq_one_letter_code
_entity_poly.pdbx_strand_id
1 'polypeptide(L)'
;ISTDCSIPKEIVHKIRTNLGVNISYQKASRAKVHMVKILHGDIVEPYALIPRLGMISFSYQIFIDSGHFKFGFMTFGTSIEGWKYCRSIISIDEIFL
;
A
#
# COMPACT_ATOMS: atom_id res chain seq x y z
N ILE A 1 16.07 -6.58 4.16
CA ILE A 1 15.76 -7.19 5.47
C ILE A 1 14.32 -7.64 5.40
N SER A 2 14.09 -8.96 5.32
CA SER A 2 12.73 -9.52 5.18
C SER A 2 12.07 -9.51 6.56
N THR A 3 11.24 -8.51 6.83
CA THR A 3 10.29 -8.57 7.94
C THR A 3 9.28 -9.66 7.60
N ASP A 4 9.44 -10.82 8.22
CA ASP A 4 8.60 -12.00 8.06
C ASP A 4 7.12 -11.63 8.31
N CYS A 5 6.40 -11.39 7.21
CA CYS A 5 5.05 -10.86 7.19
C CYS A 5 4.04 -11.99 7.41
N SER A 6 4.20 -12.71 8.53
CA SER A 6 3.37 -13.86 8.85
C SER A 6 1.87 -13.57 8.68
N ILE A 7 1.17 -14.52 8.07
CA ILE A 7 -0.29 -14.45 7.88
C ILE A 7 -0.91 -14.54 9.29
N PRO A 8 -1.96 -13.79 9.66
CA PRO A 8 -2.42 -13.77 11.05
C PRO A 8 -2.80 -15.15 11.62
N LYS A 9 -3.11 -16.12 10.76
CA LYS A 9 -3.29 -17.54 11.13
C LYS A 9 -2.03 -18.17 11.74
N GLU A 10 -0.86 -17.87 11.21
CA GLU A 10 0.42 -18.35 11.74
C GLU A 10 0.73 -17.75 13.10
N ILE A 11 0.38 -16.47 13.29
CA ILE A 11 0.51 -15.80 14.60
C ILE A 11 -0.38 -16.49 15.64
N VAL A 12 -1.64 -16.78 15.29
CA VAL A 12 -2.55 -17.53 16.16
C VAL A 12 -1.97 -18.90 16.49
N HIS A 13 -1.47 -19.63 15.47
CA HIS A 13 -0.90 -20.96 15.66
C HIS A 13 0.33 -20.92 16.57
N LYS A 14 1.31 -20.04 16.30
CA LYS A 14 2.53 -19.88 17.11
C LYS A 14 2.22 -19.49 18.55
N ILE A 15 1.26 -18.61 18.80
CA ILE A 15 0.87 -18.23 20.16
C ILE A 15 0.21 -19.41 20.88
N ARG A 16 -0.62 -20.18 20.18
CA ARG A 16 -1.22 -21.39 20.77
C ARG A 16 -0.18 -22.46 21.07
N THR A 17 0.80 -22.69 20.20
CA THR A 17 1.83 -23.72 20.40
C THR A 17 2.86 -23.31 21.44
N ASN A 18 3.30 -22.05 21.45
CA ASN A 18 4.42 -21.61 22.27
C ASN A 18 3.99 -21.12 23.65
N LEU A 19 2.79 -20.52 23.75
CA LEU A 19 2.29 -19.91 24.98
C LEU A 19 1.06 -20.64 25.54
N GLY A 20 0.46 -21.58 24.80
CA GLY A 20 -0.77 -22.26 25.22
C GLY A 20 -2.02 -21.38 25.23
N VAL A 21 -1.88 -20.10 24.83
CA VAL A 21 -2.97 -19.11 24.85
C VAL A 21 -3.69 -19.11 23.51
N ASN A 22 -5.02 -19.06 23.54
CA ASN A 22 -5.81 -18.89 22.33
C ASN A 22 -6.10 -17.40 22.09
N ILE A 23 -5.78 -16.90 20.90
CA ILE A 23 -6.12 -15.54 20.49
C ILE A 23 -6.98 -15.57 19.23
N SER A 24 -7.88 -14.59 19.11
CA SER A 24 -8.69 -14.47 17.89
C SER A 24 -7.84 -13.99 16.72
N TYR A 25 -8.25 -14.35 15.51
CA TYR A 25 -7.64 -13.87 14.28
C TYR A 25 -7.59 -12.33 14.21
N GLN A 26 -8.65 -11.66 14.65
CA GLN A 26 -8.71 -10.20 14.69
C GLN A 26 -7.65 -9.59 15.62
N LYS A 27 -7.41 -10.21 16.79
CA LYS A 27 -6.32 -9.78 17.70
C LYS A 27 -4.96 -9.98 17.06
N ALA A 28 -4.73 -11.12 16.40
CA ALA A 28 -3.48 -11.38 15.68
C ALA A 28 -3.24 -10.35 14.55
N SER A 29 -4.28 -10.03 13.77
CA SER A 29 -4.21 -9.04 12.69
C SER A 29 -3.90 -7.64 13.22
N ARG A 30 -4.57 -7.21 14.30
CA ARG A 30 -4.31 -5.91 14.94
C ARG A 30 -2.89 -5.82 15.51
N ALA A 31 -2.43 -6.88 16.18
CA ALA A 31 -1.06 -6.94 16.70
C ALA A 31 -0.02 -6.80 15.59
N LYS A 32 -0.26 -7.44 14.43
CA LYS A 32 0.57 -7.29 13.24
C LYS A 32 0.63 -5.84 12.75
N VAL A 33 -0.53 -5.21 12.52
CA VAL A 33 -0.60 -3.80 12.08
C VAL A 33 0.15 -2.89 13.06
N HIS A 34 -0.03 -3.12 14.36
CA HIS A 34 0.65 -2.36 15.40
C HIS A 34 2.17 -2.55 15.38
N MET A 35 2.66 -3.77 15.22
CA MET A 35 4.10 -4.07 15.09
C MET A 35 4.71 -3.42 13.85
N VAL A 36 4.00 -3.44 12.71
CA VAL A 36 4.44 -2.75 11.49
C VAL A 36 4.60 -1.24 11.75
N LYS A 37 3.65 -0.63 12.47
CA LYS A 37 3.74 0.79 12.86
C LYS A 37 4.93 1.08 13.78
N ILE A 38 5.26 0.19 14.71
CA ILE A 38 6.44 0.35 15.58
C ILE A 38 7.73 0.23 14.77
N LEU A 39 7.81 -0.73 13.85
CA LEU A 39 9.03 -1.00 13.07
C LEU A 39 9.31 0.05 11.99
N HIS A 40 8.27 0.55 11.34
CA HIS A 40 8.39 1.42 10.16
C HIS A 40 7.95 2.87 10.41
N GLY A 41 7.52 3.20 11.64
CA GLY A 41 6.89 4.47 11.95
C GLY A 41 5.42 4.51 11.52
N ASP A 42 4.75 5.64 11.78
CA ASP A 42 3.39 5.81 11.33
C ASP A 42 3.37 6.03 9.81
N ILE A 43 2.74 5.13 9.07
CA ILE A 43 2.56 5.30 7.62
C ILE A 43 1.75 6.57 7.34
N VAL A 44 0.93 7.04 8.29
CA VAL A 44 0.18 8.30 8.17
C VAL A 44 1.09 9.52 8.13
N GLU A 45 2.26 9.51 8.80
CA GLU A 45 3.19 10.64 8.84
C GLU A 45 3.69 11.09 7.46
N PRO A 46 4.17 10.20 6.56
CA PRO A 46 4.58 10.61 5.22
C PRO A 46 3.40 11.06 4.34
N TYR A 47 2.20 10.47 4.48
CA TYR A 47 1.01 10.94 3.75
C TYR A 47 0.51 12.30 4.25
N ALA A 48 0.69 12.62 5.53
CA ALA A 48 0.37 13.93 6.08
C ALA A 48 1.26 15.07 5.54
N LEU A 49 2.39 14.73 4.91
CA LEU A 49 3.25 15.67 4.20
C LEU A 49 2.84 15.91 2.74
N ILE A 50 1.94 15.10 2.18
CA ILE A 50 1.44 15.28 0.80
C ILE A 50 0.79 16.65 0.60
N PRO A 51 -0.04 17.17 1.53
CA PRO A 51 -0.53 18.55 1.43
C PRO A 51 0.58 19.61 1.46
N ARG A 52 1.71 19.35 2.15
CA ARG A 52 2.88 20.25 2.16
C ARG A 52 3.68 20.19 0.85
N LEU A 53 3.55 19.09 0.10
CA LEU A 53 3.97 18.99 -1.30
C LEU A 53 3.00 19.73 -2.27
N GLY A 54 1.96 20.40 -1.76
CA GLY A 54 0.91 21.11 -2.52
C GLY A 54 1.35 22.25 -3.45
N MET A 55 2.65 22.45 -3.65
CA MET A 55 3.22 23.28 -4.73
C MET A 55 3.80 22.47 -5.89
N ILE A 56 3.51 21.17 -6.00
CA ILE A 56 3.92 20.38 -7.16
C ILE A 56 2.80 20.41 -8.18
N SER A 57 3.06 21.01 -9.34
CA SER A 57 2.17 20.99 -10.48
C SER A 57 1.83 19.54 -10.85
N PHE A 58 0.57 19.17 -10.71
CA PHE A 58 0.07 17.92 -11.27
C PHE A 58 0.15 18.00 -12.79
N SER A 59 0.61 16.92 -13.41
CA SER A 59 0.65 16.77 -14.86
C SER A 59 -0.41 15.74 -15.26
N TYR A 60 -1.11 16.03 -16.36
CA TYR A 60 -2.09 15.13 -16.96
C TYR A 60 -1.49 14.54 -18.23
N GLN A 61 -1.64 13.22 -18.40
CA GLN A 61 -1.31 12.54 -19.65
C GLN A 61 -2.52 11.77 -20.13
N ILE A 62 -3.02 12.13 -21.32
CA ILE A 62 -4.20 11.54 -21.94
C ILE A 62 -3.74 10.67 -23.10
N PHE A 63 -4.22 9.43 -23.15
CA PHE A 63 -3.94 8.49 -24.22
C PHE A 63 -5.18 8.32 -25.09
N ILE A 64 -5.04 8.67 -26.36
CA ILE A 64 -6.07 8.55 -27.39
C ILE A 64 -5.62 7.48 -28.38
N ASP A 65 -6.51 6.56 -28.72
CA ASP A 65 -6.27 5.50 -29.68
C ASP A 65 -7.37 5.55 -30.75
N SER A 66 -6.98 5.69 -32.01
CA SER A 66 -7.92 5.76 -33.14
C SER A 66 -9.02 6.82 -32.99
N GLY A 67 -8.71 7.96 -32.33
CA GLY A 67 -9.68 9.03 -32.09
C GLY A 67 -10.59 8.83 -30.88
N HIS A 68 -10.45 7.70 -30.16
CA HIS A 68 -11.21 7.43 -28.94
C HIS A 68 -10.32 7.56 -27.70
N PHE A 69 -10.89 8.10 -26.62
CA PHE A 69 -10.23 8.13 -25.32
C PHE A 69 -10.01 6.70 -24.82
N LYS A 70 -8.75 6.37 -24.46
CA LYS A 70 -8.40 5.05 -23.92
C LYS A 70 -8.26 5.10 -22.40
N PHE A 71 -7.41 5.99 -21.89
CA PHE A 71 -7.24 6.28 -20.47
C PHE A 71 -6.47 7.60 -20.26
N GLY A 72 -6.58 8.16 -19.06
CA GLY A 72 -5.84 9.34 -18.63
C GLY A 72 -5.21 9.10 -17.26
N PHE A 73 -3.99 9.58 -17.08
CA PHE A 73 -3.29 9.55 -15.79
C PHE A 73 -3.07 10.98 -15.29
N MET A 74 -3.29 11.18 -13.98
CA MET A 74 -2.93 12.40 -13.28
C MET A 74 -1.93 12.04 -12.20
N THR A 75 -0.73 12.61 -12.27
CA THR A 75 0.33 12.35 -11.29
C THR A 75 1.26 13.56 -11.17
N PHE A 76 2.16 13.55 -10.20
CA PHE A 76 3.20 14.58 -10.10
C PHE A 76 4.11 14.52 -11.34
N GLY A 77 4.48 15.66 -11.91
CA GLY A 77 5.26 15.67 -13.18
C GLY A 77 6.54 14.83 -13.12
N THR A 78 7.23 14.81 -11.98
CA THR A 78 8.42 13.98 -11.73
C THR A 78 8.11 12.47 -11.69
N SER A 79 6.89 12.08 -11.33
CA SER A 79 6.45 10.68 -11.31
C SER A 79 6.21 10.12 -12.70
N ILE A 80 5.89 10.96 -13.70
CA ILE A 80 5.77 10.52 -15.11
C ILE A 80 7.10 9.98 -15.61
N GLU A 81 8.19 10.70 -15.36
CA GLU A 81 9.52 10.23 -15.76
C GLU A 81 9.97 9.01 -14.95
N GLY A 82 9.64 8.98 -13.65
CA GLY A 82 9.96 7.84 -12.78
C GLY A 82 9.27 6.54 -13.19
N TRP A 83 8.12 6.62 -13.88
CA TRP A 83 7.33 5.45 -14.27
C TRP A 83 8.10 4.46 -15.15
N LYS A 84 9.03 4.92 -15.98
CA LYS A 84 9.89 4.04 -16.80
C LYS A 84 10.76 3.09 -15.97
N TYR A 85 10.97 3.41 -14.69
CA TYR A 85 11.73 2.60 -13.74
C TYR A 85 10.84 1.87 -12.72
N CYS A 86 9.55 2.18 -12.66
CA CYS A 86 8.61 1.49 -11.79
C CYS A 86 8.17 0.16 -12.40
N ARG A 87 8.05 -0.88 -11.58
CA ARG A 87 7.38 -2.12 -11.99
C ARG A 87 5.89 -1.82 -12.13
N SER A 88 5.31 -2.05 -13.31
CA SER A 88 3.87 -1.92 -13.52
C SER A 88 3.14 -2.92 -12.63
N ILE A 89 2.35 -2.41 -11.68
CA ILE A 89 1.43 -3.20 -10.85
C ILE A 89 0.03 -2.74 -11.22
N ILE A 90 -0.70 -3.59 -11.94
CA ILE A 90 -2.12 -3.38 -12.18
C ILE A 90 -2.83 -3.89 -10.93
N SER A 91 -3.36 -2.98 -10.13
CA SER A 91 -4.29 -3.33 -9.06
C SER A 91 -5.70 -3.25 -9.62
N ILE A 92 -6.39 -4.38 -9.70
CA ILE A 92 -7.82 -4.40 -9.96
C ILE A 92 -8.48 -4.25 -8.59
N ASP A 93 -9.16 -3.14 -8.37
CA ASP A 93 -9.96 -2.95 -7.16
C ASP A 93 -11.23 -3.80 -7.31
N GLU A 94 -11.34 -4.89 -6.56
CA GLU A 94 -12.52 -5.77 -6.52
C GLU A 94 -13.70 -5.10 -5.79
N ILE A 95 -13.94 -3.80 -5.99
CA ILE A 95 -15.06 -3.07 -5.37
C ILE A 95 -16.35 -3.22 -6.22
N PHE A 96 -16.28 -3.89 -7.37
CA PHE A 96 -17.42 -4.10 -8.27
C PHE A 96 -17.60 -5.56 -8.73
N LEU A 97 -17.56 -6.52 -7.81
CA LEU A 97 -18.12 -7.86 -8.06
C LEU A 97 -19.06 -8.31 -6.96
#